data_AF-A0A3D8RDH2-F1
#
_entry.id   AF-A0A3D8RDH2-F1
#
_cell.length_a   1.000
_cell.length_b   1.000
_cell.length_c   1.000
_cell.angle_alpha   90.00
_cell.angle_beta   90.00
_cell.angle_gamma   90.00
#
_symmetry.space_group_name_H-M   'P 1'
#
loop_
_entity.id
_entity.type
_entity.pdbx_description
1 polymer ?
#
loop_
_entity_poly.entity_id
_entity_poly.type
_entity_poly.pdbx_seq_one_letter_code
_entity_poly.pdbx_strand_id
1 'polypeptide(L)'
;MSTFFAHMSQIVPSSSSTEQPSADEQHNNPHAVATPADMAAMFRLLQEQYTTLQRDSPTEANSALLSTLLSALSSAADHPPSEIAGVPQSYLDSLERVDKKELQRNDAKKENDTCPICAERFLDDQYPLVVRLPCHSSHLFDLECVGPWLMAQGTCPLDRKEMLKKKEPKTRSGADEKAPEAEEDEDDYDGMYA
;
A
#
# COMPACT_ATOMS: atom_id res chain seq x y z
N MET A 1 -20.70 -9.33 9.33
CA MET A 1 -19.75 -8.39 8.71
C MET A 1 -19.95 -8.46 7.20
N SER A 2 -19.91 -7.34 6.48
CA SER A 2 -20.14 -7.35 5.02
C SER A 2 -19.04 -8.14 4.30
N THR A 3 -19.40 -8.92 3.28
CA THR A 3 -18.46 -9.80 2.52
C THR A 3 -17.25 -9.04 1.97
N PHE A 4 -17.45 -7.76 1.62
CA PHE A 4 -16.40 -6.86 1.19
C PHE A 4 -15.28 -6.68 2.23
N PHE A 5 -15.64 -6.46 3.51
CA PHE A 5 -14.64 -6.21 4.56
C PHE A 5 -13.86 -7.48 4.92
N ALA A 6 -14.52 -8.65 4.87
CA ALA A 6 -13.83 -9.93 5.04
C ALA A 6 -12.78 -10.13 3.93
N HIS A 7 -13.13 -9.84 2.67
CA HIS A 7 -12.20 -9.95 1.56
C HIS A 7 -11.05 -8.92 1.63
N MET A 8 -11.33 -7.70 2.10
CA MET A 8 -10.31 -6.67 2.30
C MET A 8 -9.26 -7.09 3.34
N SER A 9 -9.66 -7.77 4.40
CA SER A 9 -8.72 -8.28 5.43
C SER A 9 -7.73 -9.33 4.90
N GLN A 10 -8.09 -10.07 3.86
CA GLN A 10 -7.22 -11.07 3.22
C GLN A 10 -6.19 -10.45 2.27
N ILE A 11 -6.40 -9.20 1.88
CA ILE A 11 -5.55 -8.48 0.91
C ILE A 11 -4.53 -7.59 1.63
N VAL A 12 -4.85 -7.14 2.84
CA VAL A 12 -3.91 -6.40 3.68
C VAL A 12 -2.88 -7.40 4.24
N PRO A 13 -1.57 -7.14 4.11
CA PRO A 13 -0.55 -8.05 4.62
C PRO A 13 -0.71 -8.28 6.12
N SER A 14 -0.68 -9.55 6.56
CA SER A 14 -0.97 -10.04 7.92
C SER A 14 -0.06 -9.54 9.05
N SER A 15 0.79 -8.53 8.82
CA SER A 15 1.58 -7.88 9.87
C SER A 15 0.78 -6.86 10.68
N SER A 16 -0.52 -6.74 10.44
CA SER A 16 -1.43 -5.75 11.04
C SER A 16 -2.08 -6.18 12.37
N SER A 17 -1.96 -7.43 12.82
CA SER A 17 -2.72 -7.90 13.99
C SER A 17 -1.84 -8.17 15.21
N THR A 18 -1.88 -7.25 16.18
CA THR A 18 -1.40 -7.47 17.57
C THR A 18 -2.40 -8.29 18.40
N GLU A 19 -3.57 -8.60 17.83
CA GLU A 19 -4.57 -9.48 18.43
C GLU A 19 -4.45 -10.89 17.85
N GLN A 20 -4.72 -11.91 18.67
CA GLN A 20 -4.62 -13.30 18.26
C GLN A 20 -5.50 -13.53 17.01
N PRO A 21 -4.93 -13.97 15.87
CA PRO A 21 -5.70 -14.19 14.67
C PRO A 21 -6.73 -15.28 14.94
N SER A 22 -7.97 -15.01 14.55
CA SER A 22 -9.01 -16.02 14.52
C SER A 22 -8.63 -17.10 13.50
N ALA A 23 -9.10 -18.34 13.68
CA ALA A 23 -8.64 -19.50 12.89
C ALA A 23 -8.87 -19.37 11.36
N ASP A 24 -9.65 -18.39 10.91
CA ASP A 24 -9.92 -18.08 9.50
C ASP A 24 -8.94 -17.05 8.87
N GLU A 25 -8.10 -16.37 9.65
CA GLU A 25 -7.18 -15.31 9.18
C GLU A 25 -5.73 -15.80 9.00
N GLN A 26 -5.47 -17.09 9.23
CA GLN A 26 -4.14 -17.66 9.09
C GLN A 26 -3.84 -18.03 7.64
N HIS A 27 -3.21 -17.10 6.91
CA HIS A 27 -2.45 -17.49 5.73
C HIS A 27 -1.33 -18.44 6.17
N ASN A 28 -1.34 -19.68 5.64
CA ASN A 28 -0.32 -20.69 5.96
C ASN A 28 1.11 -20.26 5.60
N ASN A 29 1.26 -19.22 4.78
CA ASN A 29 2.53 -18.62 4.44
C ASN A 29 2.61 -17.19 5.04
N PRO A 30 3.55 -16.91 5.97
CA PRO A 30 3.72 -15.60 6.58
C PRO A 30 4.20 -14.51 5.60
N HIS A 31 4.58 -14.90 4.38
CA HIS A 31 4.97 -14.01 3.29
C HIS A 31 3.95 -13.98 2.15
N ALA A 32 2.74 -14.52 2.36
CA ALA A 32 1.68 -14.39 1.37
C ALA A 32 1.33 -12.91 1.18
N VAL A 33 1.36 -12.47 -0.08
CA VAL A 33 0.87 -11.17 -0.50
C VAL A 33 -0.41 -11.38 -1.30
N ALA A 34 -1.28 -10.36 -1.33
CA ALA A 34 -2.51 -10.40 -2.11
C ALA A 34 -2.22 -10.82 -3.57
N THR A 35 -2.93 -11.82 -4.06
CA THR A 35 -2.78 -12.24 -5.45
C THR A 35 -3.54 -11.29 -6.38
N PRO A 36 -3.18 -11.22 -7.67
CA PRO A 36 -3.96 -10.47 -8.65
C PRO A 36 -5.43 -10.90 -8.70
N ALA A 37 -5.71 -12.19 -8.43
CA ALA A 37 -7.07 -12.71 -8.37
C ALA A 37 -7.86 -12.15 -7.17
N ASP A 38 -7.22 -12.00 -6.02
CA ASP A 38 -7.84 -11.40 -4.83
C ASP A 38 -8.21 -9.93 -5.09
N MET A 39 -7.31 -9.18 -5.74
CA MET A 39 -7.54 -7.80 -6.15
C MET A 39 -8.68 -7.68 -7.17
N ALA A 40 -8.72 -8.55 -8.18
CA ALA A 40 -9.80 -8.59 -9.15
C ALA A 40 -11.15 -8.88 -8.47
N ALA A 41 -11.19 -9.81 -7.51
CA ALA A 41 -12.38 -10.10 -6.73
C ALA A 41 -12.86 -8.90 -5.91
N MET A 42 -11.96 -8.10 -5.30
CA MET A 42 -12.35 -6.84 -4.66
C MET A 42 -13.03 -5.86 -5.62
N PHE A 43 -12.43 -5.65 -6.81
CA PHE A 43 -13.00 -4.74 -7.79
C PHE A 43 -14.37 -5.22 -8.27
N ARG A 44 -14.57 -6.52 -8.44
CA ARG A 44 -15.86 -7.11 -8.81
C ARG A 44 -16.92 -6.95 -7.72
N LEU A 45 -16.56 -7.14 -6.45
CA LEU A 45 -17.47 -6.88 -5.32
C LEU A 45 -17.89 -5.40 -5.26
N LEU A 46 -16.94 -4.48 -5.47
CA LEU A 46 -17.23 -3.05 -5.50
C LEU A 46 -18.10 -2.66 -6.71
N GLN A 47 -17.88 -3.27 -7.89
CA GLN A 47 -18.76 -3.09 -9.04
C GLN A 47 -20.20 -3.49 -8.75
N GLU A 48 -20.42 -4.62 -8.07
CA GLU A 48 -21.76 -5.10 -7.73
C GLU A 48 -22.49 -4.11 -6.80
N GLN A 49 -21.77 -3.56 -5.81
CA GLN A 49 -22.29 -2.51 -4.94
C GLN A 49 -22.68 -1.26 -5.72
N TYR A 50 -21.81 -0.79 -6.62
CA TYR A 50 -22.09 0.42 -7.42
C TYR A 50 -23.19 0.19 -8.45
N THR A 51 -23.33 -1.03 -8.99
CA THR A 51 -24.44 -1.40 -9.86
C THR A 51 -25.78 -1.28 -9.14
N THR A 52 -25.82 -1.71 -7.88
CA THR A 52 -27.00 -1.57 -7.02
C THR A 52 -27.31 -0.09 -6.77
N LEU A 53 -26.30 0.70 -6.39
CA LEU A 53 -26.45 2.14 -6.17
C LEU A 53 -26.91 2.89 -7.43
N GLN A 54 -26.45 2.48 -8.61
CA GLN A 54 -26.83 3.09 -9.88
C GLN A 54 -28.32 2.90 -10.18
N ARG A 55 -28.89 1.74 -9.84
CA ARG A 55 -30.32 1.45 -10.03
C ARG A 55 -31.21 2.36 -9.20
N ASP A 56 -30.76 2.69 -7.98
CA ASP A 56 -31.50 3.52 -7.04
C ASP A 56 -31.10 5.01 -7.12
N SER A 57 -30.34 5.39 -8.14
CA SER A 57 -29.82 6.76 -8.28
C SER A 57 -30.95 7.78 -8.46
N PRO A 58 -31.02 8.84 -7.64
CA PRO A 58 -32.10 9.83 -7.69
C PRO A 58 -31.96 10.83 -8.85
N THR A 59 -30.77 10.96 -9.45
CA THR A 59 -30.50 11.93 -10.53
C THR A 59 -29.74 11.27 -11.67
N GLU A 60 -29.93 11.81 -12.87
CA GLU A 60 -29.22 11.35 -14.08
C GLU A 60 -27.72 11.68 -14.05
N ALA A 61 -27.35 12.77 -13.39
CA ALA A 61 -25.93 13.10 -13.20
C ALA A 61 -25.22 12.03 -12.35
N ASN A 62 -25.89 11.54 -11.30
CA ASN A 62 -25.36 10.48 -10.44
C ASN A 62 -25.29 9.13 -11.17
N SER A 63 -26.30 8.80 -11.98
CA SER A 63 -26.30 7.55 -12.76
C SER A 63 -25.17 7.53 -13.80
N ALA A 64 -24.89 8.67 -14.45
CA ALA A 64 -23.79 8.86 -15.39
C ALA A 64 -22.41 8.84 -14.73
N LEU A 65 -22.29 9.39 -13.52
CA LEU A 65 -21.06 9.27 -12.73
C LEU A 65 -20.79 7.79 -12.37
N LEU A 66 -21.81 7.08 -11.87
CA LEU A 66 -21.69 5.69 -11.48
C LEU A 66 -21.38 4.77 -12.67
N SER A 67 -21.90 5.04 -13.87
CA SER A 67 -21.52 4.27 -15.07
C SER A 67 -20.03 4.42 -15.41
N THR A 68 -19.49 5.63 -15.26
CA THR A 68 -18.07 5.92 -15.48
C THR A 68 -17.21 5.16 -14.46
N LEU A 69 -17.62 5.16 -13.19
CA LEU A 69 -16.93 4.41 -12.12
C LEU A 69 -17.01 2.90 -12.34
N LEU A 70 -18.16 2.37 -12.76
CA LEU A 70 -18.33 0.94 -13.09
C LEU A 70 -17.36 0.51 -14.20
N SER A 71 -17.22 1.33 -15.24
CA SER A 71 -16.30 1.09 -16.35
C SER A 71 -14.85 1.06 -15.88
N ALA A 72 -14.44 2.02 -15.05
CA ALA A 72 -13.10 2.06 -14.46
C ALA A 72 -12.81 0.82 -13.62
N LEU A 73 -13.77 0.40 -12.78
CA LEU A 73 -13.64 -0.82 -11.97
C LEU A 73 -13.60 -2.10 -12.82
N SER A 74 -14.25 -2.11 -13.99
CA SER A 74 -14.20 -3.26 -14.91
C SER A 74 -12.81 -3.41 -15.48
N SER A 75 -12.26 -2.30 -15.97
CA SER A 75 -10.90 -2.26 -16.49
C SER A 75 -9.87 -2.70 -15.45
N ALA A 76 -10.04 -2.24 -14.20
CA ALA A 76 -9.18 -2.64 -13.08
C ALA A 76 -9.35 -4.12 -12.68
N ALA A 77 -10.54 -4.68 -12.78
CA ALA A 77 -10.79 -6.10 -12.52
C ALA A 77 -10.20 -7.01 -13.62
N ASP A 78 -10.17 -6.55 -14.86
CA ASP A 78 -9.59 -7.29 -15.99
C ASP A 78 -8.05 -7.17 -16.04
N HIS A 79 -7.50 -6.08 -15.47
CA HIS A 79 -6.06 -5.83 -15.36
C HIS A 79 -5.67 -5.52 -13.91
N PRO A 80 -5.82 -6.49 -12.98
CA PRO A 80 -5.53 -6.27 -11.58
C PRO A 80 -4.03 -6.00 -11.37
N PRO A 81 -3.66 -5.13 -10.42
CA PRO A 81 -2.27 -4.90 -10.08
C PRO A 81 -1.63 -6.18 -9.54
N SER A 82 -0.37 -6.42 -9.91
CA SER A 82 0.39 -7.59 -9.46
C SER A 82 0.95 -7.47 -8.05
N GLU A 83 1.09 -6.23 -7.57
CA GLU A 83 1.61 -5.91 -6.24
C GLU A 83 0.86 -4.69 -5.69
N ILE A 84 0.67 -4.66 -4.38
CA ILE A 84 0.14 -3.48 -3.68
C ILE A 84 1.30 -2.51 -3.46
N ALA A 85 1.19 -1.29 -3.99
CA ALA A 85 2.23 -0.26 -3.90
C ALA A 85 2.40 0.33 -2.49
N GLY A 86 1.50 0.00 -1.57
CA GLY A 86 1.45 0.57 -0.23
C GLY A 86 2.61 0.24 0.69
N VAL A 87 2.62 0.91 1.84
CA VAL A 87 3.65 0.77 2.86
C VAL A 87 3.30 -0.31 3.89
N PRO A 88 4.28 -1.01 4.48
CA PRO A 88 4.03 -1.98 5.53
C PRO A 88 3.60 -1.31 6.84
N GLN A 89 2.96 -2.07 7.74
CA GLN A 89 2.55 -1.59 9.06
C GLN A 89 3.70 -0.96 9.85
N SER A 90 4.89 -1.58 9.79
CA SER A 90 6.09 -1.07 10.46
C SER A 90 6.49 0.34 10.02
N TYR A 91 6.14 0.76 8.81
CA TYR A 91 6.34 2.13 8.34
C TYR A 91 5.37 3.09 9.04
N LEU A 92 4.09 2.72 9.19
CA LEU A 92 3.09 3.52 9.89
C LEU A 92 3.43 3.74 11.36
N ASP A 93 4.01 2.72 11.99
CA ASP A 93 4.46 2.76 13.38
C ASP A 93 5.66 3.70 13.56
N SER A 94 6.46 3.89 12.51
CA SER A 94 7.62 4.77 12.49
C SER A 94 7.30 6.24 12.17
N LEU A 95 6.06 6.56 11.79
CA LEU A 95 5.65 7.93 11.46
C LEU A 95 5.75 8.86 12.67
N GLU A 96 6.19 10.10 12.42
CA GLU A 96 6.29 11.14 13.45
C GLU A 96 4.92 11.41 14.09
N ARG A 97 4.82 11.16 15.40
CA ARG A 97 3.64 11.51 16.20
C ARG A 97 3.69 12.99 16.59
N VAL A 98 2.57 13.69 16.47
CA VAL A 98 2.47 15.10 16.85
C VAL A 98 1.86 15.20 18.24
N ASP A 99 2.57 15.89 19.14
CA ASP A 99 2.09 16.09 20.51
C ASP A 99 0.85 16.97 20.55
N LYS A 100 -0.10 16.63 21.42
CA LYS A 100 -1.32 17.44 21.67
C LYS A 100 -1.00 18.91 22.00
N LYS A 101 0.10 19.15 22.72
CA LYS A 101 0.56 20.51 23.06
C LYS A 101 0.97 21.32 21.82
N GLU A 102 1.51 20.68 20.80
CA GLU A 102 1.85 21.35 19.54
C GLU A 102 0.61 21.74 18.75
N LEU A 103 -0.45 20.91 18.79
CA LEU A 103 -1.75 21.18 18.18
C LEU A 103 -2.50 22.31 18.90
N GLN A 104 -2.35 22.41 20.22
CA GLN A 104 -3.00 23.44 21.05
C GLN A 104 -2.31 24.82 21.01
N ARG A 105 -1.17 24.99 20.31
CA ARG A 105 -0.53 26.31 20.22
C ARG A 105 -1.44 27.27 19.46
N ASN A 106 -1.85 28.34 20.15
CA ASN A 106 -2.83 29.37 19.75
C ASN A 106 -2.36 30.28 18.60
N ASP A 107 -1.79 29.72 17.54
CA ASP A 107 -1.67 30.43 16.29
C ASP A 107 -3.07 30.37 15.64
N ALA A 108 -3.72 31.50 15.37
CA ALA A 108 -5.09 31.57 14.81
C ALA A 108 -5.29 30.77 13.49
N LYS A 109 -4.21 30.26 12.88
CA LYS A 109 -4.20 29.37 11.71
C LYS A 109 -4.32 27.88 12.06
N LYS A 110 -3.99 27.47 13.30
CA LYS A 110 -4.01 26.08 13.81
C LYS A 110 -5.29 25.71 14.56
N GLU A 111 -6.10 26.69 14.95
CA GLU A 111 -7.37 26.46 15.65
C GLU A 111 -8.40 25.69 14.80
N ASN A 112 -8.14 25.52 13.50
CA ASN A 112 -8.91 24.72 12.56
C ASN A 112 -8.09 23.57 11.94
N ASP A 113 -7.06 23.07 12.63
CA ASP A 113 -6.34 21.88 12.19
C ASP A 113 -7.30 20.69 12.22
N THR A 114 -7.77 20.30 11.03
CA THR A 114 -8.71 19.21 10.77
C THR A 114 -8.00 18.14 9.97
N CYS A 115 -8.42 16.88 10.16
CA CYS A 115 -7.95 15.81 9.30
C CYS A 115 -8.51 16.00 7.88
N PRO A 116 -7.69 16.07 6.83
CA PRO A 116 -8.19 16.21 5.45
C PRO A 116 -8.99 15.01 4.93
N ILE A 117 -9.02 13.89 5.65
CA ILE A 117 -9.70 12.65 5.24
C ILE A 117 -11.10 12.58 5.86
N CYS A 118 -11.22 12.71 7.18
CA CYS A 118 -12.52 12.65 7.88
C CYS A 118 -13.15 14.04 8.13
N ALA A 119 -12.41 15.13 7.91
CA ALA A 119 -12.80 16.51 8.19
C ALA A 119 -13.14 16.83 9.67
N GLU A 120 -12.82 15.93 10.59
CA GLU A 120 -12.92 16.15 12.04
C GLU A 120 -11.74 17.02 12.53
N ARG A 121 -11.95 17.80 13.60
CA ARG A 121 -10.85 18.52 14.24
C ARG A 121 -10.05 17.57 15.11
N PHE A 122 -8.73 17.65 15.06
CA PHE A 122 -7.87 16.80 15.89
C PHE A 122 -8.14 16.97 17.39
N LEU A 123 -8.41 18.20 17.83
CA LEU A 123 -8.61 18.49 19.25
C LEU A 123 -10.00 18.14 19.79
N ASP A 124 -10.93 17.71 18.93
CA ASP A 124 -12.23 17.21 19.37
C ASP A 124 -12.11 15.81 20.01
N ASP A 125 -11.07 15.05 19.66
CA ASP A 125 -10.72 13.80 20.33
C ASP A 125 -10.01 14.06 21.67
N GLN A 126 -10.38 13.28 22.70
CA GLN A 126 -9.70 13.26 23.98
C GLN A 126 -8.24 12.80 23.84
N TYR A 127 -7.99 11.80 22.98
CA TYR A 127 -6.70 11.16 22.77
C TYR A 127 -6.27 11.20 21.29
N PRO A 128 -6.02 12.39 20.74
CA PRO A 128 -5.76 12.52 19.31
C PRO A 128 -4.47 11.82 18.89
N LEU A 129 -4.58 10.90 17.95
CA LEU A 129 -3.45 10.16 17.40
C LEU A 129 -3.06 10.71 16.03
N VAL A 130 -2.42 11.89 16.04
CA VAL A 130 -2.05 12.61 14.82
C VAL A 130 -0.63 12.26 14.39
N VAL A 131 -0.47 12.01 13.09
CA VAL A 131 0.82 11.79 12.44
C VAL A 131 1.16 12.89 11.46
N ARG A 132 2.45 13.18 11.36
CA ARG A 132 3.02 14.02 10.30
C ARG A 132 3.65 13.13 9.23
N LEU A 133 3.24 13.32 7.97
CA LEU A 133 3.89 12.63 6.86
C LEU A 133 5.22 13.31 6.49
N PRO A 134 6.24 12.55 6.07
CA PRO A 134 7.57 13.08 5.76
C PRO A 134 7.62 13.95 4.49
N CYS A 135 6.55 13.97 3.69
CA CYS A 135 6.51 14.72 2.43
C CYS A 135 6.39 16.24 2.60
N HIS A 136 5.77 16.72 3.68
CA HIS A 136 5.66 18.14 4.02
C HIS A 136 5.26 18.34 5.49
N SER A 137 5.74 19.42 6.11
CA SER A 137 5.48 19.68 7.53
C SER A 137 4.00 19.94 7.86
N SER A 138 3.20 20.39 6.89
CA SER A 138 1.76 20.64 7.08
C SER A 138 0.86 19.44 6.77
N HIS A 139 1.43 18.28 6.42
CA HIS A 139 0.64 17.09 6.08
C HIS A 139 0.38 16.27 7.34
N LEU A 140 -0.71 16.64 8.01
CA LEU A 140 -1.17 16.08 9.27
C LEU A 140 -2.45 15.29 9.06
N PHE A 141 -2.54 14.12 9.69
CA PHE A 141 -3.71 13.26 9.61
C PHE A 141 -3.86 12.45 10.89
N ASP A 142 -5.07 12.00 11.20
CA ASP A 142 -5.26 10.93 12.15
C ASP A 142 -4.68 9.63 11.60
N LEU A 143 -3.96 8.89 12.45
CA LEU A 143 -3.34 7.63 12.06
C LEU A 143 -4.36 6.63 11.51
N GLU A 144 -5.55 6.58 12.11
CA GLU A 144 -6.64 5.69 11.70
C GLU A 144 -7.16 6.04 10.30
N CYS A 145 -7.12 7.31 9.92
CA CYS A 145 -7.57 7.77 8.62
C CYS A 145 -6.50 7.55 7.53
N VAL A 146 -5.24 7.87 7.82
CA VAL A 146 -4.16 7.81 6.82
C VAL A 146 -3.54 6.42 6.68
N GLY A 147 -3.59 5.59 7.73
CA GLY A 147 -3.03 4.24 7.73
C GLY A 147 -3.56 3.36 6.60
N PRO A 148 -4.89 3.15 6.48
CA PRO A 148 -5.48 2.36 5.41
C PRO A 148 -5.12 2.88 4.01
N TRP A 149 -5.07 4.19 3.85
CA TRP A 149 -4.67 4.82 2.59
C TRP A 149 -3.23 4.49 2.22
N LEU A 150 -2.29 4.64 3.15
CA LEU A 150 -0.88 4.39 2.91
C LEU A 150 -0.58 2.91 2.67
N MET A 151 -1.28 1.99 3.33
CA MET A 151 -1.15 0.56 3.08
C MET A 151 -1.71 0.12 1.73
N ALA A 152 -2.66 0.86 1.16
CA ALA A 152 -3.23 0.57 -0.15
C ALA A 152 -2.46 1.26 -1.31
N GLN A 153 -2.09 2.53 -1.14
CA GLN A 153 -1.57 3.37 -2.23
C GLN A 153 -0.11 3.80 -2.04
N GLY A 154 0.39 3.85 -0.81
CA GLY A 154 1.78 4.24 -0.53
C GLY A 154 2.12 5.70 -0.83
N THR A 155 1.11 6.54 -1.08
CA THR A 155 1.28 7.95 -1.47
C THR A 155 0.56 8.89 -0.51
N CYS A 156 0.97 10.15 -0.45
CA CYS A 156 0.27 11.15 0.36
C CYS A 156 -1.12 11.49 -0.23
N PRO A 157 -2.19 11.56 0.58
CA PRO A 157 -3.51 11.99 0.10
C PRO A 157 -3.54 13.42 -0.48
N LEU A 158 -2.63 14.30 -0.03
CA LEU A 158 -2.60 15.71 -0.43
C LEU A 158 -1.71 15.98 -1.64
N ASP A 159 -0.47 15.47 -1.64
CA ASP A 159 0.52 15.79 -2.68
C ASP A 159 0.93 14.61 -3.57
N ARG A 160 0.36 13.42 -3.33
CA ARG A 160 0.64 12.17 -4.05
C ARG A 160 2.12 11.76 -4.07
N LYS A 161 2.99 12.34 -3.24
CA LYS A 161 4.37 11.87 -3.13
C LYS A 161 4.40 10.45 -2.57
N GLU A 162 5.29 9.61 -3.10
CA GLU A 162 5.53 8.26 -2.59
C GLU A 162 6.23 8.31 -1.23
N MET A 163 5.70 7.52 -0.28
CA MET A 163 6.23 7.42 1.07
C MET A 163 7.42 6.46 1.18
N LEU A 164 7.47 5.46 0.31
CA LEU A 164 8.51 4.44 0.28
C LEU A 164 9.05 4.31 -1.15
N LYS A 165 10.25 4.84 -1.41
CA LYS A 165 10.92 4.60 -2.70
C LYS A 165 11.37 3.14 -2.73
N LYS A 166 10.74 2.31 -3.58
CA LYS A 166 11.17 0.92 -3.80
C LYS A 166 12.62 0.95 -4.28
N LYS A 167 13.52 0.32 -3.52
CA LYS A 167 14.92 0.17 -3.93
C LYS A 167 14.90 -0.75 -5.15
N GLU A 168 15.23 -0.24 -6.33
CA GLU A 168 15.32 -1.07 -7.51
C GLU A 168 16.27 -2.25 -7.22
N PRO A 169 15.88 -3.50 -7.53
CA PRO A 169 16.79 -4.62 -7.40
C PRO A 169 17.94 -4.35 -8.36
N LYS A 170 19.13 -4.11 -7.79
CA LYS A 170 20.37 -4.06 -8.57
C LYS A 170 20.47 -5.42 -9.24
N THR A 171 20.15 -5.48 -10.53
CA THR A 171 20.46 -6.64 -11.33
C THR A 171 21.97 -6.81 -11.20
N ARG A 172 22.39 -7.89 -10.53
CA ARG A 172 23.76 -8.36 -10.64
C ARG A 172 23.89 -8.88 -12.06
N SER A 173 24.09 -7.97 -13.02
CA SER A 173 24.63 -8.33 -14.32
C SER A 173 26.02 -8.90 -14.04
N GLY A 174 26.09 -10.22 -14.01
CA GLY A 174 27.34 -10.95 -14.02
C GLY A 174 28.11 -10.54 -15.27
N ALA A 175 29.22 -9.86 -15.05
CA ALA A 175 30.31 -9.68 -16.00
C ALA A 175 31.60 -9.48 -15.18
N ASP A 176 31.83 -10.40 -14.23
CA ASP A 176 33.18 -10.69 -13.73
C ASP A 176 33.65 -11.95 -14.46
N GLU A 177 34.03 -11.78 -15.74
CA GLU A 177 34.92 -12.71 -16.43
C GLU A 177 36.31 -12.57 -15.78
N LYS A 178 36.50 -13.25 -14.66
CA LYS A 178 37.85 -13.61 -14.21
C LYS A 178 38.24 -14.90 -14.93
N ALA A 179 38.90 -14.74 -16.08
CA ALA A 179 39.55 -15.82 -16.79
C ALA A 179 40.54 -16.56 -15.86
N PRO A 180 40.57 -17.90 -15.84
CA PRO A 180 41.63 -18.64 -15.19
C PRO A 180 42.91 -18.53 -16.01
N GLU A 181 44.00 -18.23 -15.32
CA GLU A 181 45.38 -18.22 -15.83
C GLU A 181 45.72 -19.61 -16.40
N ALA A 182 45.94 -19.68 -17.72
CA ALA A 182 46.52 -20.84 -18.38
C ALA A 182 48.04 -20.64 -18.43
N GLU A 183 48.76 -21.52 -17.74
CA GLU A 183 50.21 -21.69 -17.83
C GLU A 183 50.53 -22.33 -19.19
N GLU A 184 51.32 -21.64 -20.03
CA GLU A 184 51.86 -22.18 -21.29
C GLU A 184 53.29 -22.72 -21.09
N ASP A 185 53.46 -23.94 -21.61
CA ASP A 185 54.67 -24.61 -22.12
C ASP A 185 55.82 -24.99 -21.17
N GLU A 186 56.05 -26.31 -21.02
CA GLU A 186 57.15 -27.02 -21.70
C GLU A 186 57.11 -28.54 -21.38
N ASP A 187 57.64 -29.35 -22.31
CA ASP A 187 57.97 -30.78 -22.22
C ASP A 187 56.97 -31.82 -22.78
N ASP A 188 56.88 -31.83 -24.12
CA ASP A 188 56.68 -33.03 -24.95
C ASP A 188 57.93 -33.93 -24.87
N TYR A 189 57.85 -35.03 -24.11
CA TYR A 189 58.79 -36.15 -24.22
C TYR A 189 58.07 -37.51 -24.08
N ASP A 190 57.87 -38.11 -25.25
CA ASP A 190 58.27 -39.48 -25.60
C ASP A 190 57.48 -40.68 -25.04
N GLY A 191 56.88 -41.48 -25.94
CA GLY A 191 56.18 -42.71 -25.52
C GLY A 191 55.41 -43.51 -26.57
N MET A 192 56.12 -44.02 -27.57
CA MET A 192 56.00 -45.39 -28.12
C MET A 192 54.62 -46.07 -28.31
N TYR A 193 54.43 -46.57 -29.55
CA TYR A 193 53.54 -47.65 -30.06
C TYR A 193 52.26 -47.23 -30.80
N ALA A 194 52.34 -47.21 -32.14
CA ALA A 194 51.55 -48.05 -33.06
C ALA A 194 52.17 -48.06 -34.46
#